data_AF-A0A6P6R4S7-F1
#
_entry.id   AF-A0A6P6R4S7-F1
#
_cell.length_a   1.000
_cell.length_b   1.000
_cell.length_c   1.000
_cell.angle_alpha   90.00
_cell.angle_beta   90.00
_cell.angle_gamma   90.00
#
_symmetry.space_group_name_H-M   'P 1'
#
loop_
_entity.id
_entity.type
_entity.pdbx_description
1 polymer ?
#
loop_
_entity_poly.entity_id
_entity_poly.type
_entity_poly.pdbx_seq_one_letter_code
_entity_poly.pdbx_strand_id
1 'polypeptide(L)'
;MKFPALLLGFLLVCSLGIAGYIHTTRKQETHLSKQASFLDIKFRVTRDVLGEYQDQLIQMKTLIEKTKKEVDSLTKDLSIAKTFAEKKKGDIATCKGDKKRLTDETAAVESEKKQIQAEFVKEKSHWGTEAQSLKNQMEQLSTLCKYIDKTSDEGKKLCKITDEAKPKEIQEVKPKAEEPKAEQPKVNVE
;
A
#
# COMPACT_ATOMS: atom_id res chain seq x y z
N MET A 1 -26.53 -95.53 84.65
CA MET A 1 -25.99 -94.16 84.80
C MET A 1 -25.19 -93.77 83.55
N LYS A 2 -25.83 -93.31 82.45
CA LYS A 2 -25.13 -92.94 81.19
C LYS A 2 -25.48 -91.54 80.63
N PHE A 3 -26.51 -90.89 81.18
CA PHE A 3 -26.97 -89.55 80.79
C PHE A 3 -25.98 -88.39 81.04
N PRO A 4 -25.19 -88.33 82.15
CA PRO A 4 -24.28 -87.20 82.37
C PRO A 4 -23.12 -87.17 81.36
N ALA A 5 -22.67 -88.32 80.87
CA ALA A 5 -21.62 -88.40 79.84
C ALA A 5 -22.11 -87.94 78.45
N LEU A 6 -23.38 -88.22 78.10
CA LEU A 6 -23.98 -87.79 76.84
C LEU A 6 -24.20 -86.27 76.78
N LEU A 7 -24.61 -85.64 77.89
CA LEU A 7 -24.79 -84.18 77.98
C LEU A 7 -23.45 -83.43 77.84
N LEU A 8 -22.39 -83.94 78.46
CA LEU A 8 -21.03 -83.38 78.34
C LEU A 8 -20.51 -83.50 76.90
N GLY A 9 -20.73 -84.64 76.24
CA GLY A 9 -20.39 -84.83 74.84
C GLY A 9 -21.11 -83.85 73.91
N PHE A 10 -22.41 -83.62 74.15
CA PHE A 10 -23.19 -82.66 73.36
C PHE A 10 -22.71 -81.22 73.54
N LEU A 11 -22.42 -80.80 74.78
CA LEU A 11 -21.87 -79.46 75.06
C LEU A 11 -20.51 -79.23 74.37
N LEU A 12 -19.64 -80.22 74.37
CA LEU A 12 -18.35 -80.14 73.67
C LEU A 12 -18.54 -79.98 72.16
N VAL A 13 -19.42 -80.76 71.54
CA VAL A 13 -19.73 -80.64 70.10
C VAL A 13 -20.34 -79.27 69.77
N CYS A 14 -21.27 -78.77 70.60
CA CYS A 14 -21.84 -77.43 70.43
C CYS A 14 -20.78 -76.32 70.53
N SER A 15 -19.85 -76.42 71.49
CA SER A 15 -18.78 -75.42 71.66
C SER A 15 -17.85 -75.36 70.45
N LEU A 16 -17.47 -76.52 69.90
CA LEU A 16 -16.64 -76.62 68.68
C LEU A 16 -17.39 -76.11 67.44
N GLY A 17 -18.69 -76.40 67.33
CA GLY A 17 -19.53 -75.89 66.24
C GLY A 17 -19.65 -74.37 66.24
N ILE A 18 -19.86 -73.76 67.40
CA ILE A 18 -19.92 -72.29 67.55
C ILE A 18 -18.56 -71.66 67.25
N ALA A 19 -17.46 -72.24 67.76
CA ALA A 19 -16.11 -71.74 67.46
C ALA A 19 -15.77 -71.80 65.96
N GLY A 20 -16.14 -72.89 65.28
CA GLY A 20 -15.98 -73.03 63.83
C GLY A 20 -16.83 -72.02 63.03
N TYR A 21 -18.07 -71.78 63.47
CA TYR A 21 -18.93 -70.77 62.88
C TYR A 21 -18.33 -69.36 63.01
N ILE A 22 -17.91 -68.97 64.23
CA ILE A 22 -17.26 -67.67 64.50
C ILE A 22 -15.99 -67.49 63.66
N HIS A 23 -15.18 -68.53 63.51
CA HIS A 23 -13.96 -68.45 62.71
C HIS A 23 -14.28 -68.27 61.22
N THR A 24 -15.33 -68.94 60.72
CA THR A 24 -15.75 -68.85 59.32
C THR A 24 -16.35 -67.48 59.00
N THR A 25 -17.18 -66.93 59.89
CA THR A 25 -17.75 -65.58 59.73
C THR A 25 -16.66 -64.52 59.77
N ARG A 26 -15.71 -64.59 60.71
CA ARG A 26 -14.55 -63.67 60.74
C ARG A 26 -13.70 -63.75 59.47
N LYS A 27 -13.52 -64.95 58.91
CA LYS A 27 -12.81 -65.12 57.63
C LYS A 27 -13.57 -64.51 56.46
N GLN A 28 -14.90 -64.59 56.46
CA GLN A 28 -15.73 -63.93 55.44
C GLN A 28 -15.72 -62.41 55.59
N GLU A 29 -15.84 -61.88 56.81
CA GLU A 29 -15.77 -60.44 57.09
C GLU A 29 -14.44 -59.84 56.64
N THR A 30 -13.32 -60.52 56.93
CA THR A 30 -11.99 -60.07 56.49
C THR A 30 -11.80 -60.15 54.98
N HIS A 31 -12.47 -61.09 54.29
CA HIS A 31 -12.44 -61.15 52.83
C HIS A 31 -13.31 -60.05 52.20
N LEU A 32 -14.50 -59.82 52.73
CA LEU A 32 -15.41 -58.77 52.29
C LEU A 32 -14.83 -57.38 52.53
N SER A 33 -14.18 -57.13 53.67
CA SER A 33 -13.53 -55.85 53.95
C SER A 33 -12.36 -55.56 53.01
N LYS A 34 -11.57 -56.60 52.66
CA LYS A 34 -10.53 -56.50 51.63
C LYS A 34 -11.14 -56.18 50.26
N GLN A 35 -12.18 -56.88 49.83
CA GLN A 35 -12.84 -56.57 48.56
C GLN A 35 -13.43 -55.15 48.54
N ALA A 36 -14.06 -54.71 49.63
CA ALA A 36 -14.60 -53.35 49.75
C ALA A 36 -13.49 -52.29 49.62
N SER A 37 -12.36 -52.47 50.30
CA SER A 37 -11.23 -51.53 50.19
C SER A 37 -10.59 -51.53 48.80
N PHE A 38 -10.46 -52.69 48.13
CA PHE A 38 -9.98 -52.73 46.74
C PHE A 38 -10.93 -52.02 45.78
N LEU A 39 -12.25 -52.20 45.96
CA LEU A 39 -13.25 -51.50 45.15
C LEU A 39 -13.19 -49.99 45.40
N ASP A 40 -13.07 -49.55 46.65
CA ASP A 40 -12.95 -48.13 46.99
C ASP A 40 -11.71 -47.49 46.35
N ILE A 41 -10.54 -48.12 46.50
CA ILE A 41 -9.30 -47.67 45.86
C ILE A 41 -9.46 -47.62 44.34
N LYS A 42 -10.04 -48.65 43.74
CA LYS A 42 -10.30 -48.68 42.30
C LYS A 42 -11.23 -47.55 41.86
N PHE A 43 -12.30 -47.27 42.61
CA PHE A 43 -13.21 -46.18 42.30
C PHE A 43 -12.52 -44.81 42.43
N ARG A 44 -11.68 -44.63 43.46
CA ARG A 44 -10.90 -43.39 43.62
C ARG A 44 -9.95 -43.17 42.45
N VAL A 45 -9.13 -44.18 42.12
CA VAL A 45 -8.19 -44.09 40.99
C VAL A 45 -8.94 -43.87 39.68
N THR A 46 -10.05 -44.57 39.46
CA THR A 46 -10.86 -44.38 38.24
C THR A 46 -11.40 -42.95 38.17
N ARG A 47 -11.84 -42.38 39.30
CA ARG A 47 -12.34 -40.99 39.36
C ARG A 47 -11.22 -39.98 39.11
N ASP A 48 -10.05 -40.19 39.71
CA ASP A 48 -8.89 -39.30 39.54
C ASP A 48 -8.44 -39.29 38.07
N VAL A 49 -8.30 -40.47 37.47
CA VAL A 49 -7.95 -40.62 36.05
C VAL A 49 -9.02 -40.00 35.14
N LEU A 50 -10.31 -40.19 35.45
CA LEU A 50 -11.39 -39.59 34.67
C LEU A 50 -11.41 -38.06 34.78
N GLY A 51 -11.08 -37.53 35.97
CA GLY A 51 -10.88 -36.10 36.18
C GLY A 51 -9.72 -35.54 35.35
N GLU A 52 -8.60 -36.26 35.29
CA GLU A 52 -7.45 -35.87 34.48
C GLU A 52 -7.78 -35.87 32.98
N TYR A 53 -8.53 -36.86 32.49
CA TYR A 53 -9.03 -36.86 31.11
C TYR A 53 -9.98 -35.68 30.83
N GLN A 54 -10.86 -35.34 31.77
CA GLN A 54 -11.73 -34.17 31.62
C GLN A 54 -10.92 -32.87 31.57
N ASP A 55 -9.92 -32.73 32.43
CA ASP A 55 -9.05 -31.55 32.43
C ASP A 55 -8.27 -31.44 31.11
N GLN A 56 -7.70 -32.55 30.63
CA GLN A 56 -7.04 -32.59 29.31
C GLN A 56 -7.99 -32.19 28.17
N LEU A 57 -9.25 -32.63 28.20
CA LEU A 57 -10.24 -32.22 27.21
C LEU A 57 -10.55 -30.72 27.27
N ILE A 58 -10.62 -30.13 28.47
CA ILE A 58 -10.84 -28.69 28.65
C ILE A 58 -9.63 -27.90 28.16
N GLN A 59 -8.41 -28.33 28.51
CA GLN A 59 -7.18 -27.69 28.03
C GLN A 59 -7.08 -27.76 26.51
N MET A 60 -7.34 -28.93 25.90
CA MET A 60 -7.32 -29.10 24.45
C MET A 60 -8.38 -28.24 23.75
N LYS A 61 -9.61 -28.19 24.26
CA LYS A 61 -10.63 -27.28 23.72
C LYS A 61 -10.20 -25.82 23.79
N THR A 62 -9.59 -25.41 24.89
CA THR A 62 -9.11 -24.05 25.06
C THR A 62 -7.98 -23.72 24.08
N LEU A 63 -7.04 -24.66 23.87
CA LEU A 63 -5.98 -24.53 22.87
C LEU A 63 -6.55 -24.45 21.46
N ILE A 64 -7.49 -25.33 21.10
CA ILE A 64 -8.15 -25.32 19.79
C ILE A 64 -8.86 -23.98 19.55
N GLU A 65 -9.58 -23.45 20.53
CA GLU A 65 -10.25 -22.15 20.40
C GLU A 65 -9.26 -20.98 20.25
N LYS A 66 -8.14 -21.00 20.98
CA LYS A 66 -7.07 -20.00 20.80
C LYS A 66 -6.46 -20.08 19.41
N THR A 67 -6.05 -21.27 18.99
CA THR A 67 -5.46 -21.50 17.66
C THR A 67 -6.45 -21.10 16.56
N LYS A 68 -7.74 -21.40 16.72
CA LYS A 68 -8.77 -21.00 15.75
C LYS A 68 -8.87 -19.48 15.64
N LYS A 69 -8.87 -18.75 16.77
CA LYS A 69 -8.87 -17.28 16.77
C LYS A 69 -7.63 -16.71 16.10
N GLU A 70 -6.46 -17.28 16.35
CA GLU A 70 -5.21 -16.87 15.69
C GLU A 70 -5.29 -17.12 14.18
N VAL A 71 -5.74 -18.30 13.75
CA VAL A 71 -5.93 -18.62 12.32
C VAL A 71 -6.94 -17.68 11.66
N ASP A 72 -8.06 -17.36 12.32
CA ASP A 72 -9.05 -16.41 11.80
C ASP A 72 -8.46 -14.99 11.68
N SER A 73 -7.64 -14.56 12.64
CA SER A 73 -6.92 -13.29 12.59
C SER A 73 -5.92 -13.26 11.44
N LEU A 74 -5.06 -14.28 11.34
CA LEU A 74 -4.07 -14.40 10.27
C LEU A 74 -4.74 -14.45 8.89
N THR A 75 -5.90 -15.10 8.78
CA THR A 75 -6.67 -15.16 7.53
C THR A 75 -7.17 -13.78 7.12
N LYS A 76 -7.65 -12.98 8.07
CA LYS A 76 -8.03 -11.58 7.82
C LYS A 76 -6.82 -10.75 7.40
N ASP A 77 -5.71 -10.85 8.12
CA ASP A 77 -4.49 -10.12 7.80
C ASP A 77 -3.94 -10.48 6.42
N LEU A 78 -3.99 -11.77 6.06
CA LEU A 78 -3.61 -12.25 4.73
C LEU A 78 -4.53 -11.69 3.64
N SER A 79 -5.84 -11.60 3.89
CA SER A 79 -6.78 -10.98 2.94
C SER A 79 -6.47 -9.49 2.72
N ILE A 80 -6.14 -8.75 3.79
CA ILE A 80 -5.74 -7.34 3.73
C ILE A 80 -4.41 -7.21 2.97
N ALA A 81 -3.41 -8.02 3.31
CA ALA A 81 -2.13 -8.03 2.63
C ALA A 81 -2.27 -8.34 1.13
N LYS A 82 -3.13 -9.30 0.78
CA LYS A 82 -3.43 -9.66 -0.61
C LYS A 82 -4.07 -8.50 -1.38
N THR A 83 -5.08 -7.84 -0.80
CA THR A 83 -5.71 -6.67 -1.45
C THR A 83 -4.73 -5.51 -1.61
N PHE A 84 -3.89 -5.26 -0.61
CA PHE A 84 -2.83 -4.24 -0.70
C PHE A 84 -1.80 -4.59 -1.78
N ALA A 85 -1.37 -5.85 -1.87
CA ALA A 85 -0.44 -6.31 -2.89
C ALA A 85 -1.02 -6.16 -4.30
N GLU A 86 -2.28 -6.53 -4.52
CA GLU A 86 -2.94 -6.35 -5.81
C GLU A 86 -3.11 -4.86 -6.17
N LYS A 87 -3.46 -4.01 -5.21
CA LYS A 87 -3.48 -2.55 -5.41
C LYS A 87 -2.12 -2.02 -5.83
N LYS A 88 -1.04 -2.42 -5.13
CA LYS A 88 0.33 -2.02 -5.45
C LYS A 88 0.80 -2.53 -6.82
N LYS A 89 0.41 -3.73 -7.23
CA LYS A 89 0.65 -4.21 -8.60
C LYS A 89 -0.04 -3.33 -9.63
N GLY A 90 -1.29 -2.93 -9.37
CA GLY A 90 -2.02 -1.97 -10.21
C GLY A 90 -1.29 -0.63 -10.31
N ASP A 91 -0.89 -0.06 -9.17
CA ASP A 91 -0.14 1.21 -9.13
C ASP A 91 1.18 1.13 -9.93
N ILE A 92 1.91 0.02 -9.82
CA ILE A 92 3.16 -0.22 -10.57
C ILE A 92 2.88 -0.32 -12.08
N ALA A 93 1.80 -1.00 -12.47
CA ALA A 93 1.42 -1.12 -13.88
C ALA A 93 1.07 0.26 -14.47
N THR A 94 0.29 1.07 -13.75
CA THR A 94 -0.05 2.44 -14.14
C THR A 94 1.21 3.31 -14.26
N CYS A 95 2.07 3.31 -13.23
CA CYS A 95 3.32 4.07 -13.23
C CYS A 95 4.23 3.67 -14.41
N LYS A 96 4.30 2.38 -14.75
CA LYS A 96 5.05 1.91 -15.93
C LYS A 96 4.42 2.38 -17.24
N GLY A 97 3.09 2.45 -17.32
CA GLY A 97 2.37 3.03 -18.45
C GLY A 97 2.66 4.52 -18.61
N ASP A 98 2.53 5.28 -17.53
CA ASP A 98 2.82 6.72 -17.50
C ASP A 98 4.27 7.02 -17.85
N LYS A 99 5.22 6.23 -17.35
CA LYS A 99 6.64 6.35 -17.73
C LYS A 99 6.84 6.22 -19.24
N LYS A 100 6.17 5.26 -19.88
CA LYS A 100 6.27 5.11 -21.35
C LYS A 100 5.67 6.32 -22.06
N ARG A 101 4.45 6.74 -21.67
CA ARG A 101 3.79 7.90 -22.25
C ARG A 101 4.64 9.16 -22.14
N LEU A 102 5.21 9.43 -20.96
CA LEU A 102 6.11 10.56 -20.75
C LEU A 102 7.39 10.47 -21.57
N THR A 103 7.93 9.26 -21.77
CA THR A 103 9.12 9.06 -22.62
C THR A 103 8.80 9.36 -24.08
N ASP A 104 7.65 8.89 -24.57
CA ASP A 104 7.19 9.12 -25.94
C ASP A 104 6.86 10.60 -26.18
N GLU A 105 6.17 11.26 -25.24
CA GLU A 105 5.91 12.70 -25.25
C GLU A 105 7.20 13.51 -25.24
N THR A 106 8.19 13.12 -24.41
CA THR A 106 9.49 13.80 -24.37
C THR A 106 10.24 13.66 -25.70
N ALA A 107 10.22 12.48 -26.31
CA ALA A 107 10.85 12.25 -27.61
C ALA A 107 10.17 13.06 -28.73
N ALA A 108 8.83 13.15 -28.71
CA ALA A 108 8.06 13.95 -29.65
C ALA A 108 8.40 15.45 -29.52
N VAL A 109 8.39 15.99 -28.29
CA VAL A 109 8.75 17.39 -28.01
C VAL A 109 10.21 17.68 -28.40
N GLU A 110 11.13 16.74 -28.17
CA GLU A 110 12.53 16.91 -28.60
C GLU A 110 12.65 16.97 -30.14
N SER A 111 11.88 16.15 -30.85
CA SER A 111 11.80 16.18 -32.31
C SER A 111 11.22 17.50 -32.82
N GLU A 112 10.10 17.95 -32.26
CA GLU A 112 9.48 19.24 -32.61
C GLU A 112 10.45 20.40 -32.35
N LYS A 113 11.15 20.39 -31.20
CA LYS A 113 12.17 21.39 -30.89
C LYS A 113 13.29 21.41 -31.93
N LYS A 114 13.80 20.24 -32.36
CA LYS A 114 14.83 20.15 -33.40
C LYS A 114 14.33 20.66 -34.74
N GLN A 115 13.09 20.34 -35.10
CA GLN A 115 12.46 20.85 -36.33
C GLN A 115 12.31 22.37 -36.29
N ILE A 116 11.71 22.92 -35.24
CA ILE A 116 11.54 24.37 -35.07
C ILE A 116 12.88 25.08 -35.08
N GLN A 117 13.91 24.50 -34.43
CA GLN A 117 15.26 25.08 -34.45
C GLN A 117 15.85 25.09 -35.87
N ALA A 118 15.66 24.03 -36.65
CA ALA A 118 16.11 23.96 -38.03
C ALA A 118 15.38 24.99 -38.93
N GLU A 119 14.05 25.11 -38.78
CA GLU A 119 13.24 26.11 -39.47
C GLU A 119 13.68 27.53 -39.11
N PHE A 120 13.90 27.81 -37.82
CA PHE A 120 14.38 29.10 -37.34
C PHE A 120 15.76 29.46 -37.91
N VAL A 121 16.70 28.51 -37.98
CA VAL A 121 18.03 28.75 -38.58
C VAL A 121 17.89 29.03 -40.08
N LYS A 122 17.05 28.27 -40.79
CA LYS A 122 16.80 28.47 -42.22
C LYS A 122 16.20 29.84 -42.48
N GLU A 123 15.15 30.20 -41.74
CA GLU A 123 14.49 31.49 -41.87
C GLU A 123 15.44 32.64 -41.52
N LYS A 124 16.19 32.54 -40.42
CA LYS A 124 17.22 33.54 -40.06
C LYS A 124 18.25 33.73 -41.18
N SER A 125 18.68 32.65 -41.84
CA SER A 125 19.61 32.75 -42.98
C SER A 125 18.97 33.44 -44.20
N HIS A 126 17.69 33.19 -44.45
CA HIS A 126 16.91 33.83 -45.50
C HIS A 126 16.78 35.34 -45.25
N TRP A 127 16.32 35.74 -44.06
CA TRP A 127 16.24 37.14 -43.65
C TRP A 127 17.60 37.85 -43.68
N GLY A 128 18.69 37.16 -43.30
CA GLY A 128 20.04 37.70 -43.41
C GLY A 128 20.45 37.98 -44.86
N THR A 129 20.10 37.08 -45.78
CA THR A 129 20.39 37.22 -47.21
C THR A 129 19.56 38.35 -47.83
N GLU A 130 18.27 38.45 -47.49
CA GLU A 130 17.41 39.54 -47.93
C GLU A 130 17.88 40.90 -47.39
N ALA A 131 18.26 40.97 -46.12
CA ALA A 131 18.81 42.19 -45.52
C ALA A 131 20.10 42.64 -46.23
N GLN A 132 20.98 41.70 -46.57
CA GLN A 132 22.22 41.99 -47.30
C GLN A 132 21.96 42.38 -48.76
N SER A 133 21.01 41.72 -49.42
CA SER A 133 20.55 42.09 -50.77
C SER A 133 19.94 43.49 -50.79
N LEU A 134 19.03 43.82 -49.86
CA LEU A 134 18.47 45.17 -49.71
C LEU A 134 19.57 46.19 -49.45
N LYS A 135 20.54 45.87 -48.59
CA LYS A 135 21.67 46.77 -48.33
C LYS A 135 22.49 47.03 -49.60
N ASN A 136 22.79 45.99 -50.39
CA ASN A 136 23.48 46.12 -51.66
C ASN A 136 22.67 46.94 -52.67
N GLN A 137 21.35 46.72 -52.77
CA GLN A 137 20.48 47.53 -53.64
C GLN A 137 20.45 49.00 -53.20
N MET A 138 20.44 49.27 -51.90
CA MET A 138 20.51 50.64 -51.36
C MET A 138 21.88 51.29 -51.63
N GLU A 139 22.99 50.55 -51.50
CA GLU A 139 24.33 51.05 -51.85
C GLU A 139 24.48 51.29 -53.36
N GLN A 140 23.90 50.44 -54.21
CA GLN A 140 23.84 50.62 -55.66
C GLN A 140 22.97 51.83 -56.04
N LEU A 141 21.79 51.98 -55.44
CA LEU A 141 20.96 53.18 -55.60
C LEU A 141 21.71 54.43 -55.14
N SER A 142 22.36 54.37 -53.98
CA SER A 142 23.14 55.50 -53.45
C SER A 142 24.31 55.88 -54.37
N THR A 143 24.99 54.92 -54.97
CA THR A 143 26.06 55.19 -55.95
C THR A 143 25.51 55.75 -57.26
N LEU A 144 24.42 55.21 -57.81
CA LEU A 144 23.73 55.78 -58.97
C LEU A 144 23.27 57.23 -58.70
N CYS A 145 22.83 57.51 -57.49
CA CYS A 145 22.42 58.83 -57.03
C CYS A 145 23.55 59.84 -56.80
N LYS A 146 24.82 59.41 -56.88
CA LYS A 146 25.96 60.33 -56.96
C LYS A 146 26.17 60.88 -58.36
N TYR A 147 25.68 60.19 -59.40
CA TYR A 147 25.87 60.56 -60.81
C TYR A 147 24.64 61.23 -61.44
N ILE A 148 23.48 61.15 -60.78
CA ILE A 148 22.25 61.84 -61.20
C ILE A 148 22.29 63.29 -60.71
N ASP A 149 21.95 64.22 -61.60
CA ASP A 149 21.92 65.64 -61.30
C ASP A 149 20.83 65.95 -60.25
N LYS A 150 21.27 66.35 -59.05
CA LYS A 150 20.41 66.55 -57.86
C LYS A 150 19.46 67.75 -58.00
N THR A 151 19.58 68.50 -59.09
CA THR A 151 18.78 69.70 -59.40
C THR A 151 17.55 69.39 -60.25
N SER A 152 17.44 68.20 -60.85
CA SER A 152 16.26 67.77 -61.62
C SER A 152 15.21 67.08 -60.73
N ASP A 153 13.92 67.40 -60.93
CA ASP A 153 12.78 66.83 -60.20
C ASP A 153 12.68 65.29 -60.31
N GLU A 154 13.15 64.72 -61.44
CA GLU A 154 13.20 63.28 -61.65
C GLU A 154 14.33 62.62 -60.85
N GLY A 155 15.47 63.31 -60.70
CA GLY A 155 16.59 62.84 -59.90
C GLY A 155 16.29 62.84 -58.40
N LYS A 156 15.55 63.84 -57.89
CA LYS A 156 15.09 63.88 -56.50
C LYS A 156 14.13 62.75 -56.15
N LYS A 157 13.21 62.39 -57.06
CA LYS A 157 12.26 61.28 -56.87
C LYS A 157 12.93 59.90 -56.92
N LEU A 158 13.87 59.67 -57.85
CA LEU A 158 14.54 58.38 -58.02
C LEU A 158 15.51 58.06 -56.89
N CYS A 159 16.17 59.08 -56.34
CA CYS A 159 17.15 58.92 -55.28
C CYS A 159 16.59 58.99 -53.87
N LYS A 160 15.28 59.18 -53.74
CA LYS A 160 14.61 59.51 -52.46
C LYS A 160 15.43 60.53 -51.66
N ILE A 161 16.01 61.52 -52.33
CA ILE A 161 16.55 62.69 -51.65
C ILE A 161 15.31 63.50 -51.30
N THR A 162 14.72 63.14 -50.17
CA THR A 162 13.86 64.06 -49.46
C THR A 162 14.84 65.12 -48.97
N ASP A 163 14.84 66.28 -49.65
CA ASP A 163 15.33 67.53 -49.10
C ASP A 163 15.02 67.52 -47.60
N GLU A 164 16.04 67.76 -46.77
CA GLU A 164 15.94 67.83 -45.31
C GLU A 164 14.61 68.43 -44.87
N ALA A 165 13.63 67.57 -44.62
CA ALA A 165 12.52 67.90 -43.75
C ALA A 165 13.08 67.68 -42.36
N LYS A 166 13.79 68.70 -41.90
CA LYS A 166 13.80 69.22 -40.54
C LYS A 166 12.88 68.39 -39.62
N PRO A 167 13.40 67.79 -38.54
CA PRO A 167 12.63 66.91 -37.66
C PRO A 167 11.30 67.57 -37.32
N LYS A 168 10.20 67.05 -37.89
CA LYS A 168 8.89 67.26 -37.29
C LYS A 168 8.95 66.49 -36.00
N GLU A 169 9.18 67.22 -34.91
CA GLU A 169 8.75 66.86 -33.56
C GLU A 169 7.51 65.99 -33.68
N ILE A 170 7.69 64.70 -33.42
CA ILE A 170 6.59 63.86 -33.00
C ILE A 170 6.21 64.45 -31.66
N GLN A 171 5.18 65.31 -31.71
CA GLN A 171 4.44 65.74 -30.55
C GLN A 171 4.11 64.50 -29.75
N GLU A 172 4.63 64.54 -28.53
CA GLU A 172 4.32 63.73 -27.38
C GLU A 172 2.82 63.41 -27.33
N VAL A 173 2.42 62.26 -27.90
CA VAL A 173 1.16 61.62 -27.55
C VAL A 173 1.39 60.92 -26.22
N LYS A 174 1.29 61.75 -25.19
CA LYS A 174 0.92 61.41 -23.82
C LYS A 174 0.04 60.15 -23.81
N PRO A 175 0.51 59.03 -23.21
CA PRO A 175 -0.34 57.89 -22.93
C PRO A 175 -1.48 58.38 -22.03
N LYS A 176 -2.70 58.36 -22.54
CA LYS A 176 -3.88 58.53 -21.70
C LYS A 176 -3.95 57.29 -20.81
N ALA A 177 -3.75 57.54 -19.53
CA ALA A 177 -3.89 56.61 -18.45
C ALA A 177 -5.26 55.90 -18.49
N GLU A 178 -5.25 54.61 -18.17
CA GLU A 178 -6.18 54.08 -17.17
C GLU A 178 -5.50 52.92 -16.44
N GLU A 179 -5.29 53.14 -15.14
CA GLU A 179 -4.93 52.16 -14.12
C GLU A 179 -6.15 51.21 -13.85
N PRO A 180 -6.29 50.57 -12.68
CA PRO A 180 -5.75 49.27 -12.33
C PRO A 180 -6.87 48.29 -11.93
N LYS A 181 -6.61 46.97 -11.99
CA LYS A 181 -7.27 45.97 -11.13
C LYS A 181 -6.66 44.61 -11.44
N ALA A 182 -6.38 43.73 -10.50
CA ALA A 182 -6.19 43.78 -9.07
C ALA A 182 -5.60 42.40 -8.78
N GLU A 183 -4.55 42.39 -7.99
CA GLU A 183 -3.99 41.17 -7.42
C GLU A 183 -4.99 40.54 -6.44
N GLN A 184 -5.02 39.20 -6.49
CA GLN A 184 -5.37 38.25 -5.41
C GLN A 184 -6.88 38.00 -5.13
N PRO A 185 -7.27 36.77 -4.68
CA PRO A 185 -6.47 35.92 -3.82
C PRO A 185 -6.45 34.40 -4.05
N LYS A 186 -5.38 33.85 -3.46
CA LYS A 186 -5.18 32.48 -2.98
C LYS A 186 -6.46 31.89 -2.40
N VAL A 187 -6.83 30.69 -2.85
CA VAL A 187 -7.73 29.80 -2.11
C VAL A 187 -6.88 29.07 -1.08
N ASN A 188 -7.09 29.43 0.18
CA ASN A 188 -6.64 28.64 1.32
C ASN A 188 -7.53 27.41 1.47
N VAL A 189 -6.83 26.35 1.86
CA VAL A 189 -7.30 25.09 2.42
C VAL A 189 -8.05 25.33 3.73
N GLU A 190 -9.24 24.75 3.86
CA GLU A 190 -9.68 23.99 5.04
C GLU A 190 -10.69 22.93 4.61
#